data_AF-A0A6N3QTQ4-F1
#
_entry.id   AF-A0A6N3QTQ4-F1
#
_cell.length_a   1.000
_cell.length_b   1.000
_cell.length_c   1.000
_cell.angle_alpha   90.00
_cell.angle_beta   90.00
_cell.angle_gamma   90.00
#
_symmetry.space_group_name_H-M   'P 1'
#
loop_
_entity.id
_entity.type
_entity.pdbx_description
1 polymer ?
#
loop_
_entity_poly.entity_id
_entity_poly.type
_entity_poly.pdbx_seq_one_letter_code
_entity_poly.pdbx_strand_id
1 'polypeptide(L)' 'MVRNGKSTAGHQRYLCSHCRKTWQLQFTYTASQPGTHQKIIDMAMNGVGCRASARIMGVGLNTVYVT' A
#
# COMPACT_ATOMS: atom_id res chain seq x y z
N MET A 1 6.43 -10.63 17.04
CA MET A 1 5.89 -9.30 16.64
C MET A 1 5.18 -8.71 17.84
N VAL A 2 5.37 -7.43 18.13
CA VAL A 2 4.70 -6.75 19.26
C VAL A 2 3.92 -5.54 18.77
N ARG A 3 2.81 -5.22 19.45
CA ARG A 3 2.03 -4.00 19.17
C ARG A 3 2.84 -2.78 19.60
N ASN A 4 3.05 -1.83 18.69
CA ASN A 4 3.85 -0.64 18.91
C ASN A 4 3.02 0.64 18.77
N GLY A 5 1.95 0.72 19.57
CA GLY A 5 1.00 1.83 19.51
C GLY A 5 0.26 1.95 18.16
N LYS A 6 -0.40 3.08 17.95
CA LYS A 6 -1.14 3.40 16.72
C LYS A 6 -0.48 4.57 15.99
N SER A 7 -0.60 4.59 14.68
CA SER A 7 -0.31 5.76 13.83
C SER A 7 -1.25 6.92 14.19
N THR A 8 -0.91 8.15 13.81
CA THR A 8 -1.76 9.34 13.97
C THR A 8 -3.15 9.11 13.36
N ALA A 9 -3.21 8.35 12.27
CA ALA A 9 -4.46 7.95 11.62
C ALA A 9 -5.19 6.79 12.31
N GLY A 10 -4.80 6.40 13.53
CA GLY A 10 -5.42 5.33 14.31
C GLY A 10 -5.03 3.89 13.92
N HIS A 11 -4.20 3.70 12.90
CA HIS A 11 -3.83 2.37 12.41
C HIS A 11 -2.78 1.69 13.29
N GLN A 12 -2.92 0.39 13.54
CA GLN A 12 -1.99 -0.37 14.39
C GLN A 12 -0.59 -0.45 13.76
N ARG A 13 0.44 -0.10 14.56
CA ARG A 13 1.84 -0.31 14.21
C ARG A 13 2.36 -1.57 14.87
N TYR A 14 3.21 -2.30 14.16
CA TYR A 14 3.86 -3.51 14.65
C TYR A 14 5.36 -3.30 14.71
N LEU A 15 6.00 -3.93 15.68
CA LEU A 15 7.45 -3.95 15.87
C LEU A 15 7.94 -5.40 15.85
N CYS A 16 9.06 -5.61 15.16
CA CYS A 16 9.82 -6.86 15.21
C CYS A 16 10.64 -6.89 16.48
N SER A 17 10.44 -7.90 17.34
CA SER A 17 11.18 -8.04 18.60
C SER A 17 12.66 -8.32 18.38
N HIS A 18 13.01 -9.03 17.31
CA HIS A 18 14.40 -9.39 17.00
C HIS A 18 15.20 -8.26 16.35
N CYS A 19 14.55 -7.55 15.41
CA CYS A 19 15.20 -6.59 14.52
C CYS A 19 14.82 -5.13 14.78
N ARG A 20 13.92 -4.88 15.73
CA ARG A 20 13.38 -3.56 16.13
C ARG A 20 12.84 -2.68 14.99
N LYS A 21 12.63 -3.22 13.79
CA LYS A 21 11.96 -2.52 12.70
C LYS A 21 10.47 -2.39 12.99
N THR A 22 9.88 -1.25 12.66
CA THR A 22 8.43 -1.03 12.74
C THR A 22 7.79 -1.02 11.36
N TRP A 23 6.60 -1.60 11.24
CA TRP A 23 5.77 -1.50 10.02
C TRP A 23 4.30 -1.29 10.36
N GLN A 24 3.53 -0.91 9.35
CA GLN A 24 2.08 -0.79 9.39
C GLN A 24 1.49 -1.81 8.40
N LEU A 25 0.39 -2.46 8.77
CA LEU A 25 -0.33 -3.37 7.89
C LEU A 25 -1.49 -2.67 7.15
N GLN A 26 -2.09 -1.69 7.81
CA GLN A 26 -3.20 -0.92 7.26
C GLN A 26 -2.78 0.54 7.13
N PHE A 27 -3.02 1.10 5.95
CA PHE A 27 -2.76 2.49 5.61
C PHE A 27 -4.08 3.14 5.21
N THR A 28 -4.27 4.40 5.60
CA THR A 28 -5.40 5.23 5.13
C THR A 28 -5.34 5.47 3.63
N TYR A 29 -4.14 5.66 3.09
CA TYR A 29 -3.94 5.91 1.67
C TYR A 29 -3.76 4.60 0.91
N THR A 30 -4.66 4.33 -0.02
CA THR A 30 -4.71 3.11 -0.83
C THR A 30 -3.42 2.86 -1.62
N ALA A 31 -2.72 3.92 -2.05
CA ALA A 31 -1.44 3.77 -2.72
C ALA A 31 -0.35 3.13 -1.86
N SER A 32 -0.39 3.38 -0.55
CA SER A 32 0.62 2.89 0.41
C SER A 32 0.25 1.53 0.97
N GLN A 33 -0.89 0.96 0.57
CA GLN A 33 -1.28 -0.36 1.04
C GLN A 33 -0.34 -1.43 0.50
N PRO A 34 0.02 -2.42 1.34
CA PRO A 34 0.78 -3.57 0.88
C PRO A 34 -0.03 -4.31 -0.19
N GLY A 35 0.60 -4.52 -1.35
CA GLY A 35 -0.02 -5.18 -2.51
C GLY A 35 -0.53 -4.26 -3.60
N THR A 36 -0.54 -2.94 -3.42
CA THR A 36 -0.94 -2.00 -4.49
C THR A 36 -0.01 -2.10 -5.70
N HIS A 37 1.30 -2.21 -5.49
CA HIS A 37 2.29 -2.43 -6.55
C HIS A 37 2.01 -3.71 -7.36
N GLN A 38 1.78 -4.82 -6.65
CA GLN A 38 1.48 -6.09 -7.29
C GLN A 38 0.17 -6.05 -8.09
N LYS A 39 -0.86 -5.37 -7.57
CA LYS A 39 -2.13 -5.16 -8.29
C LYS A 39 -1.95 -4.30 -9.54
N ILE A 40 -1.08 -3.28 -9.51
CA ILE A 40 -0.77 -2.48 -10.70
C ILE A 40 -0.09 -3.33 -11.77
N ILE A 41 0.89 -4.16 -11.39
CA ILE A 41 1.54 -5.09 -12.31
C ILE A 41 0.52 -6.06 -12.92
N ASP A 42 -0.33 -6.67 -12.09
CA ASP A 42 -1.35 -7.61 -12.56
C ASP A 42 -2.31 -6.95 -13.55
N MET A 43 -2.79 -5.74 -13.25
CA MET A 43 -3.62 -4.96 -14.17
C MET A 43 -2.90 -4.63 -15.48
N ALA A 44 -1.61 -4.27 -15.43
CA ALA A 44 -0.82 -4.02 -16.62
C ALA A 44 -0.63 -5.29 -17.47
N MET A 45 -0.36 -6.44 -16.83
CA MET A 45 -0.25 -7.74 -17.49
C MET A 45 -1.57 -8.18 -18.13
N ASN A 46 -2.71 -7.83 -17.53
CA ASN A 46 -4.05 -8.06 -18.07
C ASN A 46 -4.48 -7.00 -19.11
N GLY A 47 -3.59 -6.10 -19.54
CA GLY A 47 -3.86 -5.10 -20.58
C GLY A 47 -4.69 -3.89 -20.12
N VAL A 48 -4.86 -3.69 -18.81
CA VAL A 48 -5.57 -2.53 -18.26
C VAL A 48 -4.66 -1.31 -18.31
N GLY A 49 -5.07 -0.28 -19.07
CA GLY A 49 -4.30 0.95 -19.21
C GLY A 49 -4.20 1.76 -17.89
N CYS A 50 -3.14 2.56 -17.74
CA CYS A 50 -2.81 3.26 -16.49
C CYS A 50 -3.95 4.14 -15.94
N ARG A 51 -4.74 4.79 -16.82
CA ARG A 51 -5.92 5.60 -16.42
C ARG A 51 -7.06 4.73 -15.88
N ALA A 52 -7.28 3.55 -16.45
CA ALA A 52 -8.28 2.62 -15.97
C ALA A 52 -7.84 2.03 -14.62
N SER A 53 -6.58 1.63 -14.49
CA SER A 53 -5.99 1.14 -13.23
C SER A 53 -6.10 2.16 -12.09
N ALA A 54 -5.82 3.44 -12.38
CA ALA A 54 -5.96 4.53 -11.41
C ALA A 54 -7.42 4.69 -10.94
N ARG A 55 -8.39 4.61 -11.85
CA ARG A 55 -9.82 4.68 -11.52
C ARG A 55 -10.29 3.47 -10.71
N ILE A 56 -9.90 2.26 -11.10
CA ILE A 56 -10.30 1.01 -10.43
C ILE A 56 -9.80 0.97 -8.98
N MET A 57 -8.57 1.42 -8.75
CA MET A 57 -7.98 1.42 -7.40
C MET A 57 -8.26 2.70 -6.60
N GLY A 58 -8.85 3.73 -7.21
CA GLY A 58 -9.04 5.03 -6.57
C GLY A 58 -7.73 5.70 -6.15
N VAL A 59 -6.65 5.50 -6.92
CA VAL A 59 -5.33 6.11 -6.66
C VAL A 59 -5.01 7.16 -7.73
N GLY A 60 -4.10 8.08 -7.41
CA GLY A 60 -3.61 9.06 -8.38
C GLY A 60 -2.86 8.40 -9.53
N LEU A 61 -2.86 9.04 -10.71
CA LEU A 61 -2.11 8.57 -11.88
C LEU A 61 -0.61 8.46 -11.60
N ASN A 62 -0.06 9.39 -10.81
CA ASN A 62 1.35 9.38 -10.42
C ASN A 62 1.71 8.08 -9.67
N THR A 63 0.80 7.55 -8.87
CA THR A 63 0.98 6.28 -8.17
C THR A 63 1.13 5.12 -9.13
N VAL A 64 0.35 5.09 -10.22
CA VAL A 64 0.41 4.02 -11.22
C VAL A 64 1.64 4.15 -12.11
N TYR A 65 2.17 5.36 -12.27
CA TYR A 65 3.36 5.63 -13.10
C TYR A 65 4.68 5.39 -12.36
N VAL A 66 4.69 5.56 -11.03
CA VAL A 66 5.90 5.43 -10.19
C VAL A 66 6.16 4.01 -9.69
N THR A 67 5.17 3.12 -9.82
CA THR A 67 5.31 1.67 -9.53
C THR A 67 6.05 0.95 -10.63
#